data_AF-A0A2U1XGQ8-F1
#
_entry.id   AF-A0A2U1XGQ8-F1
#
_cell.length_a   1.000
_cell.length_b   1.000
_cell.length_c   1.000
_cell.angle_alpha   90.00
_cell.angle_beta   90.00
_cell.angle_gamma   90.00
#
_symmetry.space_group_name_H-M   'P 1'
#
loop_
_entity.id
_entity.type
_entity.pdbx_description
1 polymer ?
#
loop_
_entity_poly.entity_id
_entity_poly.type
_entity_poly.pdbx_seq_one_letter_code
_entity_poly.pdbx_strand_id
1 'polypeptide(L)'
;MGDKKAAEKAAEKAGEKSAEKVQAIPSATPSAEVLDRLFVTVQARKGADPESSYTAKLYSRGTAKIAQKVGEEAVEAILEAVRGDKAALAAESADLLYHLLVLWADTGLDPVEVWSKLAQREGTSGIDEKKSRKT
;
A
#
# COMPACT_ATOMS: atom_id res chain seq x y z
N MET A 1 -56.10 35.36 -4.11
CA MET A 1 -56.20 34.11 -3.32
C MET A 1 -55.47 32.96 -4.02
N GLY A 2 -54.23 33.19 -4.49
CA GLY A 2 -53.43 32.22 -5.25
C GLY A 2 -52.06 31.91 -4.66
N ASP A 3 -51.61 32.65 -3.64
CA ASP A 3 -50.23 32.59 -3.13
C ASP A 3 -50.00 31.63 -1.96
N LYS A 4 -50.90 30.65 -1.74
CA LYS A 4 -50.72 29.61 -0.71
C LYS A 4 -50.26 28.25 -1.26
N LYS A 5 -50.27 28.03 -2.58
CA LYS A 5 -49.92 26.74 -3.19
C LYS A 5 -48.42 26.58 -3.51
N ALA A 6 -47.63 27.65 -3.42
CA ALA A 6 -46.18 27.61 -3.66
C ALA A 6 -45.36 27.32 -2.38
N ALA A 7 -45.89 27.62 -1.20
CA ALA A 7 -45.20 27.42 0.07
C ALA A 7 -45.31 25.97 0.60
N GLU A 8 -46.38 25.26 0.24
CA GLU A 8 -46.64 23.89 0.72
C GLU A 8 -45.86 22.82 -0.07
N LYS A 9 -45.44 23.13 -1.30
CA LYS A 9 -44.58 22.23 -2.10
C LYS A 9 -43.08 22.35 -1.77
N ALA A 10 -42.71 23.30 -0.92
CA ALA A 10 -41.33 23.54 -0.49
C ALA A 10 -40.96 22.84 0.82
N ALA A 11 -41.94 22.31 1.57
CA ALA A 11 -41.73 21.74 2.91
C ALA A 11 -41.61 20.20 2.94
N GLU A 12 -41.97 19.48 1.86
CA GLU A 12 -41.98 18.00 1.84
C GLU A 12 -40.72 17.37 1.21
N LYS A 13 -39.67 18.15 0.91
CA LYS A 13 -38.38 17.59 0.44
C LYS A 13 -37.20 17.86 1.37
N ALA A 14 -37.48 18.36 2.56
CA ALA A 14 -36.53 18.56 3.64
C ALA A 14 -36.71 17.47 4.70
N GLY A 15 -36.28 16.24 4.41
CA GLY A 15 -36.44 15.17 5.39
C GLY A 15 -36.12 13.77 4.93
N GLU A 16 -34.96 13.53 4.31
CA GLU A 16 -34.21 12.31 4.60
C GLU A 16 -32.73 12.50 4.24
N LYS A 17 -31.95 12.75 5.30
CA LYS A 17 -30.49 12.76 5.30
C LYS A 17 -29.95 11.33 5.13
N SER A 18 -28.69 11.28 4.69
CA SER A 18 -27.71 10.21 4.91
C SER A 18 -27.50 9.25 3.75
N ALA A 19 -26.60 9.65 2.85
CA ALA A 19 -25.40 8.88 2.57
C ALA A 19 -24.37 9.85 1.99
N GLU A 20 -23.45 10.25 2.84
CA GLU A 20 -22.21 10.92 2.52
C GLU A 20 -21.52 10.17 1.38
N LYS A 21 -21.64 10.70 0.16
CA LYS A 21 -20.94 10.13 -1.00
C LYS A 21 -19.49 10.51 -0.86
N VAL A 22 -18.73 9.56 -0.31
CA VAL A 22 -17.27 9.54 -0.16
C VAL A 22 -16.61 10.26 -1.33
N GLN A 23 -15.83 11.28 -0.96
CA GLN A 23 -15.10 12.15 -1.87
C GLN A 23 -14.00 11.37 -2.64
N ALA A 24 -13.82 11.80 -3.90
CA ALA A 24 -12.65 11.67 -4.75
C ALA A 24 -12.07 10.27 -5.03
N ILE A 25 -12.12 9.84 -6.30
CA ILE A 25 -11.10 8.94 -6.85
C ILE A 25 -9.99 9.85 -7.38
N PRO A 26 -8.80 9.95 -6.75
CA PRO A 26 -7.73 10.77 -7.28
C PRO A 26 -6.99 10.06 -8.45
N SER A 27 -6.75 10.84 -9.51
CA SER A 27 -5.61 10.86 -10.46
C SER A 27 -5.08 9.54 -11.09
N ALA A 28 -5.08 9.50 -12.43
CA ALA A 28 -4.52 8.42 -13.26
C ALA A 28 -2.98 8.49 -13.45
N THR A 29 -2.23 8.87 -12.42
CA THR A 29 -0.75 8.81 -12.44
C THR A 29 -0.26 7.81 -11.40
N PRO A 30 0.58 6.82 -11.78
CA PRO A 30 1.20 5.92 -10.81
C PRO A 30 1.95 6.70 -9.72
N SER A 31 1.62 6.42 -8.46
CA SER A 31 2.17 7.07 -7.26
C SER A 31 2.51 6.01 -6.21
N ALA A 32 3.23 6.40 -5.15
CA ALA A 32 3.55 5.51 -4.04
C ALA A 32 2.30 4.96 -3.30
N GLU A 33 1.14 5.60 -3.42
CA GLU A 33 -0.15 5.15 -2.87
C GLU A 33 -0.56 3.76 -3.38
N VAL A 34 0.05 3.30 -4.49
CA VAL A 34 -0.14 1.92 -4.98
C VAL A 34 0.29 0.88 -3.94
N LEU A 35 1.29 1.18 -3.11
CA LEU A 35 1.78 0.26 -2.07
C LEU A 35 0.72 0.04 -0.99
N ASP A 36 0.00 1.08 -0.58
CA ASP A 36 -1.09 0.96 0.39
C ASP A 36 -2.26 0.14 -0.18
N ARG A 37 -2.64 0.39 -1.45
CA ARG A 37 -3.68 -0.41 -2.12
C ARG A 37 -3.27 -1.87 -2.32
N LEU A 38 -2.00 -2.12 -2.66
CA LEU A 38 -1.46 -3.47 -2.75
C LEU A 38 -1.43 -4.14 -1.38
N PHE A 39 -1.08 -3.42 -0.31
CA PHE A 39 -1.07 -3.96 1.04
C PHE A 39 -2.46 -4.46 1.47
N VAL A 40 -3.51 -3.67 1.22
CA VAL A 40 -4.90 -4.09 1.45
C VAL A 40 -5.22 -5.37 0.67
N THR A 41 -4.77 -5.46 -0.58
CA THR A 41 -5.00 -6.63 -1.44
C THR A 41 -4.28 -7.88 -0.93
N VAL A 42 -3.02 -7.77 -0.49
CA VAL A 42 -2.27 -8.93 0.03
C VAL A 42 -2.85 -9.39 1.36
N GLN A 43 -3.21 -8.47 2.27
CA GLN A 43 -3.88 -8.82 3.52
C GLN A 43 -5.18 -9.58 3.29
N ALA A 44 -6.02 -9.13 2.34
CA ALA A 44 -7.29 -9.79 2.01
C ALA A 44 -7.12 -11.23 1.48
N ARG A 45 -5.92 -11.60 1.02
CA ARG A 45 -5.59 -12.95 0.54
C ARG A 45 -5.03 -13.86 1.63
N LYS A 46 -4.82 -13.35 2.86
CA LYS A 46 -4.38 -14.16 3.98
C LYS A 46 -5.48 -15.15 4.36
N GLY A 47 -5.16 -16.45 4.36
CA GLY A 47 -6.13 -17.52 4.60
C GLY A 47 -7.05 -17.87 3.42
N ALA A 48 -6.87 -17.24 2.25
CA ALA A 48 -7.54 -17.68 1.03
C ALA A 48 -6.99 -19.03 0.53
N ASP A 49 -7.71 -19.68 -0.39
CA ASP A 49 -7.29 -20.95 -1.00
C ASP A 49 -5.93 -20.78 -1.72
N PRO A 50 -4.89 -21.55 -1.34
CA PRO A 50 -3.57 -21.51 -1.97
C PRO A 50 -3.57 -21.78 -3.48
N GLU A 51 -4.55 -22.52 -4.00
CA GLU A 51 -4.66 -22.80 -5.45
C GLU A 51 -5.33 -21.65 -6.21
N SER A 52 -6.02 -20.75 -5.51
CA SER A 52 -6.71 -19.61 -6.11
C SER A 52 -5.83 -18.37 -6.32
N SER A 53 -4.69 -18.27 -5.61
CA SER A 53 -3.84 -17.08 -5.63
C SER A 53 -2.39 -17.37 -5.27
N TYR A 54 -1.46 -16.76 -6.00
CA TYR A 54 -0.04 -16.78 -5.67
C TYR A 54 0.25 -16.26 -4.25
N THR A 55 -0.42 -15.18 -3.82
CA THR A 55 -0.24 -14.63 -2.46
C THR A 55 -0.71 -15.63 -1.41
N ALA A 56 -1.85 -16.28 -1.63
CA ALA A 56 -2.36 -17.32 -0.72
C ALA A 56 -1.39 -18.51 -0.63
N LYS A 57 -0.78 -18.90 -1.76
CA LYS A 57 0.26 -19.93 -1.81
C LYS A 57 1.53 -19.53 -1.07
N LEU A 58 1.89 -18.26 -1.04
CA LEU A 58 3.01 -17.79 -0.21
C LEU A 58 2.68 -17.91 1.27
N TYR A 59 1.49 -17.45 1.69
CA TYR A 59 1.05 -17.57 3.08
C TYR A 59 0.98 -19.02 3.55
N SER A 60 0.48 -19.95 2.72
CA SER A 60 0.43 -21.37 3.09
C SER A 60 1.82 -22.02 3.28
N ARG A 61 2.87 -21.41 2.72
CA ARG A 61 4.27 -21.83 2.89
C ARG A 61 4.98 -21.11 4.04
N GLY A 62 4.33 -20.14 4.66
CA GLY A 62 4.77 -19.44 5.87
C GLY A 62 5.95 -18.48 5.67
N THR A 63 6.29 -17.81 6.78
CA THR A 63 7.25 -16.69 6.84
C THR A 63 8.61 -17.02 6.22
N ALA A 64 9.13 -18.22 6.42
CA ALA A 64 10.44 -18.62 5.88
C ALA A 64 10.47 -18.55 4.34
N LYS A 65 9.42 -19.02 3.67
CA LYS A 65 9.37 -18.95 2.20
C LYS A 65 9.17 -17.52 1.71
N ILE A 66 8.37 -16.73 2.42
CA ILE A 66 8.13 -15.33 2.07
C ILE A 66 9.44 -14.54 2.20
N ALA A 67 10.17 -14.69 3.30
CA ALA A 67 11.46 -14.06 3.52
C ALA A 67 12.51 -14.50 2.48
N GLN A 68 12.50 -15.77 2.08
CA GLN A 68 13.34 -16.25 0.98
C GLN A 68 13.07 -15.46 -0.31
N LYS A 69 11.79 -15.23 -0.67
CA LYS A 69 11.45 -14.43 -1.86
C LYS A 69 11.96 -13.00 -1.74
N VAL A 70 11.77 -12.34 -0.59
CA VAL A 70 12.34 -11.00 -0.35
C VAL A 70 13.85 -10.97 -0.61
N GLY A 71 14.57 -12.00 -0.16
CA GLY A 71 16.01 -12.11 -0.40
C GLY A 71 16.39 -12.35 -1.86
N GLU A 72 15.63 -13.19 -2.58
CA GLU A 72 15.82 -13.43 -4.02
C GLU A 72 15.67 -12.13 -4.81
N GLU A 73 14.54 -11.42 -4.66
CA GLU A 73 14.28 -10.18 -5.40
C GLU A 73 15.28 -9.07 -5.08
N ALA A 74 15.76 -9.01 -3.83
CA ALA A 74 16.78 -8.03 -3.43
C ALA A 74 18.10 -8.28 -4.18
N VAL A 75 18.50 -9.54 -4.33
CA VAL A 75 19.71 -9.90 -5.09
C VAL A 75 19.50 -9.62 -6.57
N GLU A 76 18.34 -9.95 -7.13
CA GLU A 76 18.01 -9.71 -8.54
C GLU A 76 18.05 -8.21 -8.86
N ALA A 77 17.39 -7.36 -8.05
CA ALA A 77 17.46 -5.91 -8.21
C ALA A 77 18.90 -5.37 -8.15
N ILE A 78 19.74 -5.86 -7.24
CA ILE A 78 21.16 -5.48 -7.18
C ILE A 78 21.90 -5.88 -8.46
N LEU A 79 21.67 -7.09 -8.96
CA LEU A 79 22.31 -7.56 -10.19
C LEU A 79 21.91 -6.72 -11.40
N GLU A 80 20.64 -6.35 -11.53
CA GLU A 80 20.16 -5.52 -12.64
C GLU A 80 20.70 -4.09 -12.56
N ALA A 81 20.85 -3.53 -11.35
CA ALA A 81 21.55 -2.27 -11.16
C ALA A 81 23.01 -2.34 -11.62
N VAL A 82 23.73 -3.42 -11.29
CA VAL A 82 25.12 -3.64 -11.73
C VAL A 82 25.22 -3.81 -13.25
N ARG A 83 24.24 -4.47 -13.87
CA ARG A 83 24.13 -4.63 -15.33
C ARG A 83 23.79 -3.34 -16.06
N GLY A 84 23.24 -2.35 -15.34
CA GLY A 84 22.74 -1.11 -15.92
C GLY A 84 21.41 -1.26 -16.65
N ASP A 85 20.70 -2.37 -16.45
CA ASP A 85 19.38 -2.59 -17.03
C ASP A 85 18.32 -1.91 -16.16
N LYS A 86 17.93 -0.69 -16.55
CA LYS A 86 16.93 0.09 -15.82
C LYS A 86 15.54 -0.52 -15.86
N ALA A 87 15.18 -1.21 -16.95
CA ALA A 87 13.85 -1.78 -17.10
C ALA A 87 13.71 -3.02 -16.20
N ALA A 88 14.71 -3.89 -16.23
CA ALA A 88 14.77 -5.04 -15.33
C ALA A 88 14.88 -4.59 -13.87
N LEU A 89 15.74 -3.62 -13.55
CA LEU A 89 15.82 -3.06 -12.19
C LEU A 89 14.46 -2.54 -11.68
N ALA A 90 13.67 -1.88 -12.52
CA ALA A 90 12.35 -1.41 -12.13
C ALA A 90 11.38 -2.58 -11.84
N ALA A 91 11.45 -3.66 -12.62
CA ALA A 91 10.65 -4.86 -12.40
C ALA A 91 11.03 -5.56 -11.09
N GLU A 92 12.32 -5.86 -10.89
CA GLU A 92 12.81 -6.53 -9.67
C GLU A 92 12.59 -5.67 -8.42
N SER A 93 12.66 -4.33 -8.54
CA SER A 93 12.32 -3.42 -7.44
C SER A 93 10.83 -3.50 -7.07
N ALA A 94 9.95 -3.68 -8.06
CA ALA A 94 8.52 -3.85 -7.82
C ALA A 94 8.24 -5.19 -7.13
N ASP A 95 8.90 -6.27 -7.55
CA ASP A 95 8.75 -7.59 -6.93
C ASP A 95 9.32 -7.62 -5.51
N LEU A 96 10.46 -6.95 -5.27
CA LEU A 96 11.01 -6.74 -3.93
C LEU A 96 10.01 -6.04 -3.01
N LEU A 97 9.43 -4.92 -3.45
CA LEU A 97 8.43 -4.19 -2.66
C LEU A 97 7.18 -5.05 -2.42
N TYR A 98 6.71 -5.77 -3.44
CA TYR A 98 5.56 -6.66 -3.32
C TYR A 98 5.80 -7.76 -2.27
N HIS A 99 6.92 -8.46 -2.35
CA HIS A 99 7.24 -9.53 -1.41
C HIS A 99 7.49 -8.99 0.01
N LEU A 100 8.00 -7.76 0.14
CA LEU A 100 8.12 -7.09 1.43
C LEU A 100 6.76 -6.75 2.04
N LEU A 101 5.78 -6.29 1.25
CA LEU A 101 4.39 -6.11 1.70
C LEU A 101 3.75 -7.42 2.17
N VAL A 102 3.98 -8.52 1.44
CA VAL A 102 3.49 -9.86 1.85
C VAL A 102 4.13 -10.29 3.17
N LEU A 103 5.43 -10.03 3.36
CA LEU A 103 6.13 -10.33 4.61
C LEU A 103 5.54 -9.55 5.79
N TRP A 104 5.31 -8.24 5.63
CA TRP A 104 4.68 -7.42 6.67
C TRP A 104 3.28 -7.92 7.03
N ALA A 105 2.46 -8.25 6.02
CA ALA A 105 1.14 -8.81 6.25
C ALA A 105 1.18 -10.19 6.93
N ASP A 106 2.17 -11.03 6.62
CA ASP A 106 2.35 -12.34 7.27
C ASP A 106 2.68 -12.17 8.77
N THR A 107 3.62 -11.27 9.08
CA THR A 107 4.08 -11.00 10.45
C THR A 107 3.17 -10.07 11.27
N GLY A 108 2.20 -9.42 10.63
CA GLY A 108 1.28 -8.49 11.28
C GLY A 108 1.85 -7.07 11.48
N LEU A 109 2.89 -6.69 10.73
CA LEU A 109 3.44 -5.33 10.72
C LEU A 109 2.59 -4.43 9.82
N ASP A 110 2.17 -3.27 10.34
CA ASP A 110 1.43 -2.28 9.54
C ASP A 110 2.42 -1.40 8.72
N PRO A 111 2.21 -1.20 7.40
CA PRO A 111 3.03 -0.30 6.59
C PRO A 111 3.15 1.11 7.17
N VAL A 112 2.14 1.61 7.89
CA VAL A 112 2.19 2.92 8.57
C VAL A 112 3.37 3.01 9.53
N GLU A 113 3.74 1.91 10.20
CA GLU A 113 4.92 1.86 11.06
C GLU A 113 6.20 2.04 10.26
N VAL A 114 6.28 1.46 9.06
CA VAL A 114 7.43 1.60 8.15
C VAL A 114 7.48 3.00 7.55
N TRP A 115 6.35 3.54 7.08
CA TRP A 115 6.22 4.91 6.57
C TRP A 115 6.64 5.93 7.62
N SER A 116 6.24 5.72 8.88
CA SER A 116 6.68 6.56 10.01
C SER A 116 8.20 6.55 10.18
N LYS A 117 8.86 5.40 9.98
CA LYS A 117 10.33 5.30 10.01
C LYS A 117 11.00 5.96 8.81
N LEU A 118 10.37 5.95 7.64
CA LEU A 118 10.87 6.67 6.46
C LEU A 118 10.70 8.19 6.63
N ALA A 119 9.55 8.65 7.13
CA ALA A 119 9.29 10.06 7.42
C ALA A 119 10.28 10.64 8.44
N GLN A 120 10.73 9.84 9.42
CA GLN A 120 11.79 10.26 10.36
C GLN A 120 13.14 10.53 9.68
N ARG A 121 13.40 9.92 8.51
CA ARG A 121 14.61 10.15 7.71
C ARG A 121 14.47 11.34 6.78
N GLU A 122 13.22 11.72 6.46
CA GLU A 122 12.92 12.89 5.66
C GLU A 122 13.28 14.16 6.46
N GLY A 123 14.26 14.92 5.99
CA GLY A 123 14.73 16.15 6.66
C GLY A 123 15.95 16.00 7.58
N THR A 124 16.40 14.78 7.87
CA THR A 124 17.72 14.53 8.48
C THR A 124 18.66 14.09 7.37
N SER A 125 19.72 14.85 7.07
CA SER A 125 20.72 14.34 6.12
C SER A 125 21.26 13.01 6.67
N GLY A 126 21.37 11.97 5.84
CA GLY A 126 21.84 10.65 6.30
C GLY A 126 23.23 10.67 6.95
N ILE A 127 23.96 11.78 6.82
CA ILE A 127 25.24 12.07 7.49
C ILE A 127 25.01 12.48 8.96
N ASP A 128 23.97 13.26 9.25
CA ASP A 128 23.68 13.76 10.60
C ASP A 128 23.02 12.69 11.48
N GLU A 129 22.15 11.84 10.91
CA GLU A 129 21.58 10.68 11.60
C GLU A 129 22.67 9.66 11.99
N LYS A 130 23.68 9.48 11.14
CA LYS A 130 24.82 8.58 11.42
C LYS A 130 25.74 9.11 12.52
N LYS A 131 25.80 10.44 12.72
CA LYS A 131 26.54 11.07 13.82
C LYS A 131 25.77 11.08 15.14
N SER A 132 24.44 11.04 15.11
CA SER A 132 23.60 11.09 16.33
C SER A 132 23.42 9.73 17.00
N ARG A 133 23.61 8.61 16.28
CA ARG A 133 23.77 7.28 16.88
C ARG A 133 25.12 7.19 17.60
N LYS A 134 25.15 7.65 18.86
CA LYS A 134 26.18 7.21 19.81
C LYS A 134 26.00 5.71 20.06
N THR A 135 27.12 5.00 19.95
CA THR A 135 27.30 3.56 20.17
C THR A 135 26.70 3.09 21.49
#